data_AF-D0MSQ6-F1
#
_entry.id   AF-D0MSQ6-F1
#
_cell.length_a   1.000
_cell.length_b   1.000
_cell.length_c   1.000
_cell.angle_alpha   90.00
_cell.angle_beta   90.00
_cell.angle_gamma   90.00
#
_symmetry.space_group_name_H-M   'P 1'
#
loop_
_entity.id
_entity.type
_entity.pdbx_description
1 polymer ?
#
loop_
_entity_poly.entity_id
_entity_poly.type
_entity_poly.pdbx_seq_one_letter_code
_entity_poly.pdbx_strand_id
1 'polypeptide(L)'
;MSSESLSPGSSVESPAQAHLANSPGVCTGEQARTQPPPGAIAVDASGMYSGSYKTVAEGVTHIPNTTDEHTLFVFPGVYHEQVVVPKLNGPLVLQGYTCDTMSYAANEVTITQAKY
;
A
#
# COMPACT_ATOMS: atom_id res chain seq x y z
N MET A 1 41.40 -46.78 -8.30
CA MET A 1 42.18 -45.87 -7.44
C MET A 1 41.54 -44.51 -7.61
N SER A 2 40.51 -44.15 -6.83
CA SER A 2 40.63 -43.67 -5.43
C SER A 2 41.51 -42.42 -5.42
N SER A 3 41.07 -41.24 -4.99
CA SER A 3 40.27 -40.97 -3.79
C SER A 3 39.78 -39.51 -3.76
N GLU A 4 38.68 -39.32 -3.02
CA GLU A 4 38.08 -38.07 -2.52
C GLU A 4 39.05 -37.13 -1.78
N SER A 5 38.67 -35.85 -1.65
CA SER A 5 38.54 -35.23 -0.32
C SER A 5 37.68 -33.95 -0.35
N LEU A 6 36.81 -33.85 0.66
CA LEU A 6 35.85 -32.79 0.97
C LEU A 6 36.43 -31.72 1.93
N SER A 7 35.68 -30.60 2.01
CA SER A 7 35.46 -29.68 3.15
C SER A 7 36.41 -28.47 3.30
N PRO A 8 36.04 -27.40 4.06
CA PRO A 8 34.83 -27.13 4.88
C PRO A 8 34.09 -25.84 4.41
N GLY A 9 32.80 -25.58 4.71
CA GLY A 9 32.22 -25.33 6.03
C GLY A 9 32.20 -23.81 6.32
N SER A 10 31.03 -23.18 6.33
CA SER A 10 30.84 -21.92 7.05
C SER A 10 29.43 -21.88 7.64
N SER A 11 29.36 -22.35 8.88
CA SER A 11 28.23 -22.17 9.76
C SER A 11 28.35 -20.80 10.43
N VAL A 12 27.22 -20.07 10.41
CA VAL A 12 26.68 -19.12 11.40
C VAL A 12 27.62 -18.21 12.21
N GLU A 13 27.39 -16.89 12.17
CA GLU A 13 26.87 -16.09 13.31
C GLU A 13 26.67 -14.60 12.97
N SER A 14 25.64 -14.02 13.61
CA SER A 14 25.13 -12.63 13.56
C SER A 14 25.99 -11.69 14.43
N PRO A 15 25.95 -10.34 14.28
CA PRO A 15 24.97 -9.57 15.06
C PRO A 15 24.46 -8.25 14.43
N ALA A 16 23.22 -7.89 14.81
CA ALA A 16 22.68 -6.56 15.10
C ALA A 16 22.90 -5.37 14.13
N GLN A 17 21.79 -5.01 13.46
CA GLN A 17 21.25 -3.66 13.22
C GLN A 17 22.19 -2.55 12.72
N ALA A 18 22.01 -2.19 11.44
CA ALA A 18 22.19 -0.83 10.96
C ALA A 18 20.95 -0.42 10.15
N HIS A 19 20.41 0.75 10.49
CA HIS A 19 19.31 1.41 9.80
C HIS A 19 19.68 1.61 8.32
N LEU A 20 18.87 1.08 7.40
CA LEU A 20 18.93 1.37 5.97
C LEU A 20 17.57 1.97 5.62
N ALA A 21 17.41 3.29 5.75
CA ALA A 21 17.66 4.21 4.65
C ALA A 21 16.84 3.82 3.42
N ASN A 22 15.65 4.43 3.39
CA ASN A 22 14.72 4.57 2.27
C ASN A 22 15.42 4.53 0.90
N SER A 23 15.37 3.37 0.24
CA SER A 23 15.62 3.24 -1.20
C SER A 23 14.28 3.39 -1.91
N PRO A 24 14.18 4.13 -3.03
CA PRO A 24 12.95 4.14 -3.81
C PRO A 24 12.82 2.77 -4.47
N GLY A 25 12.10 1.85 -3.84
CA GLY A 25 11.91 0.51 -4.39
C GLY A 25 11.54 -0.55 -3.37
N VAL A 26 10.23 -0.80 -3.30
CA VAL A 26 9.54 -1.93 -2.65
C VAL A 26 9.62 -1.94 -1.13
N CYS A 27 8.54 -1.44 -0.51
CA CYS A 27 8.29 -1.67 0.90
C CYS A 27 7.90 -3.13 1.13
N THR A 28 8.74 -3.85 1.87
CA THR A 28 8.56 -5.27 2.19
C THR A 28 8.49 -5.42 3.71
N GLY A 29 7.35 -5.90 4.22
CA GLY A 29 7.14 -6.13 5.64
C GLY A 29 5.68 -6.49 5.93
N GLU A 30 5.42 -7.14 7.06
CA GLU A 30 4.06 -7.55 7.49
C GLU A 30 3.12 -6.34 7.65
N GLN A 31 3.69 -5.20 8.00
CA GLN A 31 2.98 -3.93 8.20
C GLN A 31 2.86 -3.11 6.92
N ALA A 32 3.42 -3.57 5.79
CA ALA A 32 3.33 -2.87 4.52
C ALA A 32 1.94 -3.10 3.88
N ARG A 33 1.35 -2.04 3.34
CA ARG A 33 0.10 -2.07 2.55
C ARG A 33 0.38 -1.41 1.22
N THR A 34 0.99 -2.18 0.33
CA THR A 34 1.56 -1.68 -0.94
C THR A 34 0.81 -2.15 -2.18
N GLN A 35 -0.18 -3.01 -2.00
CA GLN A 35 -1.02 -3.55 -3.07
C GLN A 35 -2.49 -3.57 -2.64
N PRO A 36 -3.43 -3.32 -3.57
CA PRO A 36 -4.86 -3.48 -3.29
C PRO A 36 -5.17 -4.93 -2.92
N PRO A 37 -5.95 -5.19 -1.86
CA PRO A 37 -6.46 -6.54 -1.60
C PRO A 37 -7.43 -6.97 -2.72
N PRO A 38 -7.65 -8.27 -2.91
CA PRO A 38 -8.58 -8.77 -3.93
C PRO A 38 -9.97 -8.15 -3.79
N GLY A 39 -10.51 -7.62 -4.90
CA GLY A 39 -11.83 -6.98 -4.93
C GLY A 39 -11.86 -5.52 -4.47
N ALA A 40 -10.74 -4.95 -4.03
CA ALA A 40 -10.67 -3.53 -3.73
C ALA A 40 -10.79 -2.66 -4.98
N ILE A 41 -11.37 -1.48 -4.78
CA ILE A 41 -11.37 -0.40 -5.76
C ILE A 41 -10.03 0.32 -5.64
N ALA A 42 -9.27 0.40 -6.72
CA ALA A 42 -7.97 1.06 -6.75
C ALA A 42 -8.10 2.52 -7.20
N VAL A 43 -7.38 3.43 -6.53
CA VAL A 43 -7.22 4.83 -6.91
C VAL A 43 -5.74 5.11 -7.09
N ASP A 44 -5.35 5.59 -8.27
CA ASP A 44 -3.99 5.95 -8.62
C ASP A 44 -4.01 7.21 -9.49
N ALA A 45 -3.57 8.33 -8.93
CA ALA A 45 -3.48 9.61 -9.64
C ALA A 45 -2.59 9.56 -10.89
N SER A 46 -1.59 8.66 -10.92
CA SER A 46 -0.72 8.49 -12.08
C SER A 46 -1.39 7.69 -13.21
N GLY A 47 -2.40 6.89 -12.89
CA GLY A 47 -3.06 5.96 -13.81
C GLY A 47 -2.16 4.83 -14.30
N MET A 48 -1.07 4.53 -13.59
CA MET A 48 -0.16 3.43 -13.92
C MET A 48 -0.74 2.08 -13.51
N TYR A 49 -1.53 2.03 -12.44
CA TYR A 49 -2.23 0.82 -12.05
C TYR A 49 -3.43 0.56 -12.96
N SER A 50 -3.43 -0.59 -13.66
CA SER A 50 -4.51 -0.92 -14.60
C SER A 50 -5.86 -1.06 -13.87
N GLY A 51 -6.89 -0.40 -14.40
CA GLY A 51 -8.24 -0.43 -13.82
C GLY A 51 -8.44 0.47 -12.60
N SER A 52 -7.46 1.31 -12.24
CA SER A 52 -7.63 2.31 -11.19
C SER A 52 -8.43 3.54 -11.65
N TYR A 53 -9.08 4.21 -10.70
CA TYR A 53 -9.60 5.56 -10.86
C TYR A 53 -8.50 6.60 -10.58
N LYS A 54 -8.59 7.79 -11.17
CA LYS A 54 -7.56 8.82 -11.00
C LYS A 54 -7.77 9.69 -9.76
N THR A 55 -8.98 9.70 -9.23
CA THR A 55 -9.36 10.51 -8.07
C THR A 55 -10.04 9.65 -7.01
N VAL A 56 -9.93 10.06 -5.75
CA VAL A 56 -10.60 9.40 -4.65
C VAL A 56 -12.12 9.59 -4.78
N ALA A 57 -12.58 10.76 -5.25
CA ALA A 57 -13.99 10.97 -5.52
C ALA A 57 -14.56 9.98 -6.55
N GLU A 58 -13.90 9.77 -7.69
CA GLU A 58 -14.32 8.76 -8.67
C GLU A 58 -14.33 7.36 -8.07
N GLY A 59 -13.28 6.99 -7.32
CA GLY A 59 -13.22 5.71 -6.63
C GLY A 59 -14.40 5.49 -5.67
N VAL A 60 -14.76 6.53 -4.90
CA VAL A 60 -15.92 6.49 -4.00
C VAL A 60 -17.24 6.30 -4.76
N THR A 61 -17.43 6.96 -5.90
CA THR A 61 -18.66 6.81 -6.71
C THR A 61 -18.85 5.42 -7.29
N HIS A 62 -17.77 4.64 -7.40
CA HIS A 62 -17.80 3.28 -7.94
C HIS A 62 -17.90 2.20 -6.85
N ILE A 63 -18.04 2.57 -5.58
CA ILE A 63 -18.30 1.63 -4.50
C ILE A 63 -19.68 1.00 -4.69
N PRO A 64 -19.80 -0.33 -4.79
CA PRO A 64 -21.10 -1.00 -4.85
C PRO A 64 -21.91 -0.73 -3.59
N ASN A 65 -23.19 -0.38 -3.74
CA ASN A 65 -24.06 -0.15 -2.60
C ASN A 65 -24.68 -1.45 -2.07
N THR A 66 -23.85 -2.37 -1.60
CA THR A 66 -24.26 -3.64 -0.97
C THR A 66 -24.04 -3.60 0.54
N THR A 67 -24.45 -4.65 1.26
CA THR A 67 -24.23 -4.79 2.70
C THR A 67 -22.84 -5.33 3.06
N ASP A 68 -22.07 -5.75 2.06
CA ASP A 68 -20.72 -6.29 2.24
C ASP A 68 -19.72 -5.17 2.54
N GLU A 69 -18.56 -5.52 3.13
CA GLU A 69 -17.46 -4.58 3.28
C GLU A 69 -16.77 -4.33 1.93
N HIS A 70 -16.54 -3.06 1.62
CA HIS A 70 -15.80 -2.63 0.43
C HIS A 70 -14.52 -1.91 0.84
N THR A 71 -13.43 -2.14 0.09
CA THR A 71 -12.16 -1.45 0.30
C THR A 71 -11.87 -0.50 -0.86
N LEU A 72 -11.58 0.76 -0.54
CA LEU A 72 -10.96 1.73 -1.44
C LEU A 72 -9.46 1.81 -1.12
N PHE A 73 -8.63 1.29 -2.01
CA PHE A 73 -7.17 1.34 -1.88
C PHE A 73 -6.62 2.52 -2.68
N VAL A 74 -5.81 3.37 -2.02
CA VAL A 74 -5.26 4.59 -2.62
C VAL A 74 -3.75 4.47 -2.75
N PHE A 75 -3.25 4.55 -3.98
CA PHE A 75 -1.83 4.56 -4.31
C PHE A 75 -1.14 5.88 -3.92
N PRO A 76 0.20 5.88 -3.76
CA PRO A 76 0.97 7.06 -3.39
C PRO A 76 0.65 8.28 -4.25
N GLY A 77 0.53 9.44 -3.61
CA GLY A 77 0.26 10.68 -4.32
C GLY A 77 -0.40 11.76 -3.46
N VAL A 78 -0.50 12.94 -4.06
CA VAL A 78 -1.22 14.08 -3.49
C VAL A 78 -2.49 14.31 -4.30
N TYR A 79 -3.64 14.13 -3.65
CA TYR A 79 -4.98 14.26 -4.20
C TYR A 79 -5.57 15.59 -3.75
N HIS A 80 -5.65 16.55 -4.68
CA HIS A 80 -6.19 17.89 -4.43
C HIS A 80 -7.70 17.92 -4.66
N GLU A 81 -8.48 17.47 -3.68
CA GLU A 81 -9.92 17.33 -3.82
C GLU A 81 -10.67 17.38 -2.48
N GLN A 82 -11.97 17.62 -2.55
CA GLN A 82 -12.89 17.39 -1.43
C GLN A 82 -13.74 16.16 -1.75
N VAL A 83 -13.66 15.14 -0.91
CA VAL A 83 -14.38 13.88 -1.10
C VAL A 83 -15.59 13.82 -0.18
N VAL A 84 -16.74 13.44 -0.73
CA VAL A 84 -17.96 13.13 0.04
C VAL A 84 -18.23 11.64 -0.08
N VAL A 85 -18.20 10.92 1.05
CA VAL A 85 -18.59 9.52 1.11
C VAL A 85 -20.11 9.45 1.30
N PRO A 86 -20.87 8.90 0.32
CA PRO A 86 -22.32 8.77 0.47
C PRO A 86 -22.64 7.76 1.59
N LYS A 87 -23.89 7.76 2.04
CA LYS A 87 -24.36 6.71 2.95
C LYS A 87 -24.40 5.37 2.20
N LEU A 88 -23.51 4.46 2.57
CA LEU A 88 -23.45 3.09 2.04
C LEU A 88 -24.24 2.13 2.93
N ASN A 89 -24.74 1.05 2.35
CA ASN A 89 -25.44 -0.02 3.08
C ASN A 89 -24.49 -0.91 3.89
N GLY A 90 -23.22 -1.01 3.49
CA GLY A 90 -22.17 -1.80 4.12
C GLY A 90 -20.97 -0.95 4.57
N PRO A 91 -19.99 -1.57 5.26
CA PRO A 91 -18.78 -0.88 5.71
C PRO A 91 -17.89 -0.43 4.54
N LEU A 92 -17.19 0.69 4.72
CA LEU A 92 -16.13 1.14 3.82
C LEU A 92 -14.79 1.20 4.56
N VAL A 93 -13.80 0.52 4.01
CA VAL A 93 -12.40 0.64 4.41
C VAL A 93 -11.68 1.55 3.42
N LEU A 94 -11.09 2.64 3.92
CA LEU A 94 -10.18 3.49 3.14
C LEU A 94 -8.74 3.13 3.52
N GLN A 95 -8.01 2.47 2.61
CA GLN A 95 -6.64 2.05 2.84
C GLN A 95 -5.68 2.86 1.96
N GLY A 96 -4.85 3.69 2.57
CA GLY A 96 -3.75 4.37 1.85
C GLY A 96 -2.51 3.47 1.73
N TYR A 97 -1.71 3.70 0.70
CA TYR A 97 -0.39 3.10 0.58
C TYR A 97 0.50 3.53 1.76
N THR A 98 1.09 2.54 2.42
CA THR A 98 2.08 2.75 3.48
C THR A 98 3.06 1.59 3.53
N CYS A 99 4.28 1.90 3.91
CA CYS A 99 5.33 0.92 4.17
C CYS A 99 5.25 0.32 5.58
N ASP A 100 4.53 1.00 6.49
CA ASP A 100 4.36 0.59 7.88
C ASP A 100 3.03 1.12 8.44
N THR A 101 2.08 0.21 8.68
CA THR A 101 0.79 0.53 9.30
C THR A 101 0.89 0.96 10.76
N MET A 102 2.03 0.80 11.42
CA MET A 102 2.22 1.19 12.82
C MET A 102 2.64 2.67 12.97
N SER A 103 2.92 3.37 11.87
CA SER A 103 3.40 4.76 11.91
C SER A 103 2.81 5.61 10.78
N TYR A 104 2.27 6.76 11.13
CA TYR A 104 1.80 7.74 10.15
C TYR A 104 2.94 8.38 9.33
N ALA A 105 4.19 8.30 9.82
CA ALA A 105 5.34 8.88 9.11
C ALA A 105 5.65 8.14 7.79
N ALA A 106 5.16 6.91 7.63
CA ALA A 106 5.32 6.10 6.43
C ALA A 106 4.13 6.23 5.44
N ASN A 107 3.17 7.12 5.72
CA ASN A 107 2.06 7.37 4.81
C ASN A 107 2.54 8.06 3.53
N GLU A 108 2.18 7.52 2.37
CA GLU A 108 2.52 8.09 1.07
C GLU A 108 1.30 8.69 0.33
N VAL A 109 0.15 8.68 0.97
CA VAL A 109 -1.10 9.26 0.46
C VAL A 109 -1.42 10.53 1.21
N THR A 110 -1.62 11.62 0.48
CA THR A 110 -2.14 12.88 1.01
C THR A 110 -3.39 13.26 0.24
N ILE A 111 -4.52 13.40 0.94
CA ILE A 111 -5.73 14.02 0.39
C ILE A 111 -5.85 15.39 1.02
N THR A 112 -5.85 16.44 0.21
CA THR A 112 -5.82 17.82 0.70
C THR A 112 -6.81 18.70 -0.07
N GLN A 113 -7.31 19.70 0.63
CA GLN A 113 -8.15 20.74 0.04
C GLN A 113 -7.68 22.10 0.56
N ALA A 114 -7.77 23.11 -0.30
CA ALA A 114 -7.61 24.50 0.08
C ALA A 114 -8.77 25.30 -0.49
N LYS A 115 -9.42 26.10 0.36
CA LYS A 115 -10.25 27.21 -0.09
C LYS A 115 -9.32 28.39 -0.35
N TYR A 116 -9.34 28.89 -1.58
CA TYR A 116 -8.77 30.21 -1.90
C TYR A 116 -9.70 31.31 -1.42
#